data_AF-A0A3D5P2M3-F1
#
_entry.id   AF-A0A3D5P2M3-F1
#
_cell.length_a   1.000
_cell.length_b   1.000
_cell.length_c   1.000
_cell.angle_alpha   90.00
_cell.angle_beta   90.00
_cell.angle_gamma   90.00
#
_symmetry.space_group_name_H-M   'P 1'
#
loop_
_entity.id
_entity.type
_entity.pdbx_description
1 polymer ?
#
loop_
_entity_poly.entity_id
_entity_poly.type
_entity_poly.pdbx_seq_one_letter_code
_entity_poly.pdbx_strand_id
1 'polypeptide(L)'
;NLYHELDDRTASLKELKRVLKPNGHLLILDWSPEIEYTSGPPLEHRIPIKMAVEELTSAGFKVDKKERYTEETWLIVAHLV
;
A
#
# COMPACT_ATOMS: atom_id res chain seq x y z
N ASN A 1 6.94 1.69 -4.42
CA ASN A 1 7.36 2.34 -5.70
C ASN A 1 6.22 2.88 -6.55
N LEU A 2 4.94 2.63 -6.21
CA LEU A 2 3.82 3.11 -7.04
C LEU A 2 2.70 3.68 -6.18
N TYR A 3 2.48 3.14 -4.98
CA TYR A 3 1.32 3.46 -4.17
C TYR A 3 1.30 4.95 -3.76
N HIS A 4 2.47 5.54 -3.55
CA HIS A 4 2.62 6.97 -3.26
C HIS A 4 2.44 7.89 -4.48
N GLU A 5 2.54 7.35 -5.70
CA GLU A 5 2.36 8.10 -6.96
C GLU A 5 0.89 8.13 -7.41
N LEU A 6 0.00 7.39 -6.74
CA LEU A 6 -1.41 7.32 -7.10
C LEU A 6 -2.12 8.61 -6.66
N ASP A 7 -2.51 9.44 -7.64
CA ASP A 7 -3.28 10.66 -7.43
C ASP A 7 -4.56 10.42 -6.61
N ASP A 8 -5.32 9.37 -6.99
CA ASP A 8 -6.51 8.91 -6.28
C ASP A 8 -6.39 7.43 -5.93
N ARG A 9 -5.84 7.16 -4.73
CA ARG A 9 -5.73 5.80 -4.18
C ARG A 9 -7.09 5.13 -3.99
N THR A 10 -8.14 5.89 -3.66
CA THR A 10 -9.48 5.33 -3.46
C THR A 10 -10.06 4.81 -4.78
N ALA A 11 -9.98 5.61 -5.84
CA ALA A 11 -10.41 5.19 -7.18
C ALA A 11 -9.57 4.00 -7.68
N SER A 12 -8.26 4.02 -7.45
CA SER A 12 -7.36 2.94 -7.82
C SER A 12 -7.69 1.62 -7.12
N LEU A 13 -7.94 1.65 -5.81
CA LEU A 13 -8.35 0.47 -5.03
C LEU A 13 -9.73 -0.06 -5.46
N LYS A 14 -10.66 0.83 -5.82
CA LYS A 14 -11.97 0.43 -6.38
C LYS A 14 -11.81 -0.30 -7.71
N GLU A 15 -10.90 0.17 -8.57
CA GLU A 15 -10.61 -0.48 -9.83
C GLU A 15 -9.91 -1.83 -9.64
N LEU A 16 -8.96 -1.92 -8.70
CA LEU A 16 -8.34 -3.19 -8.31
C LEU A 16 -9.37 -4.21 -7.85
N LYS A 17 -10.35 -3.79 -7.03
CA LYS A 17 -11.48 -4.64 -6.62
C LYS A 17 -12.32 -5.11 -7.81
N ARG A 18 -12.54 -4.26 -8.83
CA ARG A 18 -13.34 -4.61 -10.02
C ARG A 18 -12.65 -5.67 -10.89
N VAL A 19 -11.32 -5.63 -10.99
CA VAL A 19 -10.56 -6.50 -11.90
C VAL A 19 -10.03 -7.78 -11.25
N LEU A 20 -9.86 -7.79 -9.92
CA LEU A 20 -9.41 -8.98 -9.20
C LEU A 20 -10.51 -10.06 -9.16
N LYS A 21 -10.09 -11.32 -9.27
CA LYS A 21 -10.97 -12.47 -9.01
C LYS A 21 -11.32 -12.53 -7.52
N PRO A 22 -12.41 -13.24 -7.13
CA PRO A 22 -12.68 -13.54 -5.72
C PRO A 22 -11.46 -14.19 -5.06
N ASN A 23 -11.12 -13.77 -3.83
CA ASN A 23 -9.90 -14.14 -3.11
C ASN A 23 -8.58 -13.79 -3.84
N GLY A 24 -8.64 -12.89 -4.83
CA GLY A 24 -7.46 -12.35 -5.50
C GLY A 24 -6.58 -11.58 -4.53
N HIS A 25 -5.27 -11.76 -4.65
CA HIS A 25 -4.29 -11.15 -3.76
C HIS A 25 -3.72 -9.86 -4.35
N LEU A 26 -3.42 -8.93 -3.46
CA LEU A 26 -2.74 -7.66 -3.72
C LEU A 26 -1.52 -7.59 -2.80
N LEU A 27 -0.40 -7.15 -3.38
CA LEU A 27 0.86 -6.98 -2.67
C LEU A 27 1.38 -5.57 -2.96
N ILE A 28 1.67 -4.81 -1.90
CA ILE A 28 2.17 -3.44 -2.00
C ILE A 28 3.48 -3.36 -1.23
N LEU A 29 4.55 -2.97 -1.94
CA LEU A 29 5.85 -2.65 -1.38
C LEU A 29 6.11 -1.16 -1.63
N ASP A 30 6.22 -0.37 -0.56
CA ASP A 30 6.43 1.07 -0.71
C ASP A 30 7.30 1.72 0.38
N TRP A 31 7.70 2.95 0.12
CA TRP A 31 8.64 3.72 0.94
C TRP A 31 8.04 4.07 2.31
N SER A 32 8.85 3.87 3.34
CA SER A 32 8.53 4.24 4.71
C SER A 32 8.87 5.71 4.98
N PRO A 33 7.96 6.46 5.63
CA PRO A 33 8.24 7.81 6.11
C PRO A 33 8.92 7.84 7.49
N GLU A 34 9.22 6.69 8.10
CA GLU A 34 9.75 6.66 9.47
C GLU A 34 11.20 7.17 9.58
N ILE A 35 11.98 7.11 8.50
CA ILE A 35 13.36 7.57 8.45
C ILE A 35 13.61 8.24 7.08
N GLU A 36 14.30 9.39 7.11
CA GLU A 36 14.76 10.07 5.90
C GLU A 36 16.06 9.42 5.41
N TYR A 37 16.04 8.98 4.15
CA TYR A 37 17.19 8.36 3.48
C TYR A 37 17.51 9.18 2.23
N THR A 38 18.77 9.11 1.78
CA THR A 38 19.24 9.82 0.57
C THR A 38 18.61 9.31 -0.73
N SER A 39 17.96 8.15 -0.70
CA SER A 39 17.31 7.50 -1.84
C SER A 39 15.79 7.51 -1.71
N GLY A 40 15.11 7.51 -2.86
CA GLY A 40 13.65 7.44 -2.95
C GLY A 40 12.96 8.79 -3.11
N PRO A 41 11.62 8.82 -3.06
CA PRO A 41 10.85 10.05 -3.18
C PRO A 41 11.02 10.92 -1.92
N PRO A 42 10.71 12.23 -2.02
CA PRO A 42 10.64 13.14 -0.87
C PRO A 42 9.79 12.57 0.26
N LEU A 43 10.13 12.92 1.50
CA LEU A 43 9.48 12.36 2.70
C LEU A 43 7.96 12.63 2.70
N GLU A 44 7.56 13.81 2.26
CA GLU A 44 6.18 14.28 2.16
C GLU A 44 5.32 13.50 1.15
N HIS A 45 5.94 12.80 0.20
CA HIS A 45 5.23 11.93 -0.75
C HIS A 45 5.01 10.53 -0.17
N ARG A 46 5.78 10.11 0.84
CA ARG A 46 5.74 8.74 1.36
C ARG A 46 4.48 8.50 2.20
N ILE A 47 3.91 7.31 2.04
CA ILE A 47 2.68 6.93 2.72
C ILE A 47 3.00 6.06 3.95
N PRO A 48 2.51 6.42 5.16
CA PRO A 48 2.64 5.56 6.33
C PRO A 48 1.93 4.22 6.11
N ILE A 49 2.55 3.10 6.51
CA ILE A 49 1.95 1.76 6.38
C ILE A 49 0.56 1.67 7.01
N LYS A 50 0.32 2.39 8.11
CA LYS A 50 -0.98 2.44 8.79
C LYS A 50 -2.07 3.04 7.90
N MET A 51 -1.77 4.11 7.17
CA MET A 51 -2.71 4.74 6.23
C MET A 51 -3.04 3.79 5.09
N ALA A 52 -2.04 3.14 4.49
CA ALA A 52 -2.26 2.16 3.44
C ALA A 52 -3.14 0.98 3.91
N VAL A 53 -2.93 0.48 5.14
CA VAL A 53 -3.79 -0.56 5.75
C VAL A 53 -5.24 -0.09 5.90
N GLU A 54 -5.46 1.13 6.38
CA GLU A 54 -6.79 1.71 6.54
C GLU A 54 -7.51 1.83 5.19
N GLU A 55 -6.83 2.39 4.18
CA GLU A 55 -7.35 2.54 2.81
C GLU A 55 -7.73 1.17 2.19
N LEU A 56 -6.86 0.17 2.32
CA LEU A 56 -7.13 -1.19 1.84
C LEU A 56 -8.35 -1.82 2.53
N THR A 57 -8.44 -1.69 3.85
CA THR A 57 -9.54 -2.26 4.63
C THR A 57 -10.87 -1.59 4.26
N SER A 58 -10.88 -0.26 4.09
CA SER A 58 -12.04 0.50 3.61
C SER A 58 -12.45 0.13 2.19
N ALA A 59 -11.51 -0.28 1.33
CA ALA A 59 -11.80 -0.76 -0.03
C ALA A 59 -12.34 -2.21 -0.08
N GLY A 60 -12.35 -2.93 1.06
CA GLY A 60 -12.86 -4.29 1.16
C GLY A 60 -11.80 -5.37 0.99
N PHE A 61 -10.53 -5.03 1.18
CA PHE A 61 -9.46 -6.02 1.28
C PHE A 61 -9.26 -6.42 2.74
N LYS A 62 -8.90 -7.68 2.97
CA LYS A 62 -8.40 -8.16 4.25
C LYS A 62 -6.88 -8.23 4.21
N VAL A 63 -6.23 -7.56 5.17
CA VAL A 63 -4.78 -7.56 5.30
C VAL A 63 -4.32 -8.84 6.01
N ASP A 64 -3.52 -9.64 5.33
CA ASP A 64 -2.97 -10.90 5.85
C ASP A 64 -1.60 -10.68 6.50
N LYS A 65 -0.79 -9.78 5.92
CA LYS A 65 0.55 -9.46 6.40
C LYS A 65 0.82 -7.98 6.25
N LYS A 66 1.46 -7.39 7.27
CA LYS A 66 2.08 -6.07 7.20
C LYS A 66 3.40 -6.11 7.95
N GLU A 67 4.48 -5.65 7.33
CA GLU A 67 5.80 -5.66 7.96
C GLU A 67 6.70 -4.58 7.39
N ARG A 68 7.72 -4.20 8.16
CA ARG A 68 8.91 -3.54 7.62
C ARG A 68 9.67 -4.57 6.80
N TYR A 69 9.89 -4.29 5.52
CA TYR A 69 10.55 -5.23 4.59
C TYR A 69 12.04 -4.92 4.45
N THR A 70 12.38 -3.64 4.34
CA THR A 70 13.75 -3.12 4.50
C THR A 70 13.72 -1.93 5.45
N GLU A 71 14.88 -1.35 5.75
CA GLU A 71 14.95 -0.13 6.54
C GLU A 71 14.17 1.04 5.92
N GLU A 72 14.04 1.05 4.59
CA GLU A 72 13.44 2.14 3.81
C GLU A 72 12.02 1.82 3.33
N THR A 73 11.56 0.57 3.45
CA THR A 73 10.30 0.12 2.83
C THR A 73 9.45 -0.75 3.75
N TRP A 74 8.14 -0.69 3.53
CA TRP A 74 7.16 -1.58 4.14
C TRP A 74 6.48 -2.45 3.07
N LEU A 75 6.02 -3.62 3.49
CA LEU A 75 5.27 -4.58 2.69
C LEU A 75 3.89 -4.82 3.30
N ILE A 76 2.85 -4.83 2.45
CA ILE A 76 1.51 -5.32 2.78
C ILE A 76 1.14 -6.44 1.81
N VAL A 77 0.60 -7.54 2.34
CA VAL A 77 -0.10 -8.59 1.58
C VAL A 77 -1.55 -8.62 2.04
N ALA A 78 -2.47 -8.55 1.09
CA ALA A 78 -3.90 -8.55 1.34
C ALA A 78 -4.65 -9.36 0.26
N HIS A 79 -5.87 -9.79 0.57
CA HIS A 79 -6.78 -10.39 -0.42
C HIS A 79 -8.14 -9.71 -0.44
N LEU A 80 -8.80 -9.76 -1.59
CA LEU A 80 -10.15 -9.28 -1.75
C LEU A 80 -11.15 -10.23 -1.07
N VAL A 81 -11.98 -9.67 -0.20
CA VAL A 81 -13.10 -10.37 0.47
C VAL A 81 -14.38 -10.27 -0.34
#